data_AF-A0A323V2H0-F1
#
_entry.id   AF-A0A323V2H0-F1
#
_cell.length_a   1.000
_cell.length_b   1.000
_cell.length_c   1.000
_cell.angle_alpha   90.00
_cell.angle_beta   90.00
_cell.angle_gamma   90.00
#
_symmetry.space_group_name_H-M   'P 1'
#
loop_
_entity.id
_entity.type
_entity.pdbx_description
1 polymer ?
#
loop_
_entity_poly.entity_id
_entity_poly.type
_entity_poly.pdbx_seq_one_letter_code
_entity_poly.pdbx_strand_id
1 'polypeptide(L)'
;MADRSGTAIFHICPDNEGESSLLGADGGESCQVQVTCLDDLFRDRLPARPRLLKMDAEGVEPAILRGGRRWFDEQGPDMVICEINRGALASAGAGEMEIRDFFAARGYRAALIAIPGAPGLDLGGGNYYRYL
;
A
#
# COMPACT_ATOMS: atom_id res chain seq x y z
N MET A 1 1.73 7.18 -5.65
CA MET A 1 1.00 6.25 -6.56
C MET A 1 -0.49 6.40 -6.30
N ALA A 2 -1.35 6.15 -7.28
CA ALA A 2 -2.81 6.31 -7.15
C ALA A 2 -3.58 5.28 -7.99
N ASP A 3 -4.92 5.35 -7.99
CA ASP A 3 -5.80 4.51 -8.81
C ASP A 3 -5.79 4.90 -10.30
N ARG A 4 -5.42 6.14 -10.62
CA ARG A 4 -5.25 6.66 -11.97
C ARG A 4 -4.12 7.67 -12.05
N SER A 5 -3.52 7.81 -13.22
CA SER A 5 -2.51 8.84 -13.49
C SER A 5 -3.12 10.23 -13.65
N GLY A 6 -2.39 11.27 -13.23
CA GLY A 6 -2.84 12.66 -13.29
C GLY A 6 -2.24 13.50 -12.17
N THR A 7 -3.04 14.41 -11.61
CA THR A 7 -2.63 15.24 -10.47
C THR A 7 -3.48 14.97 -9.24
N ALA A 8 -2.87 15.04 -8.07
CA ALA A 8 -3.56 14.96 -6.78
C ALA A 8 -3.00 16.02 -5.82
N ILE A 9 -3.76 16.29 -4.75
CA ILE A 9 -3.26 17.06 -3.61
C ILE A 9 -2.52 16.09 -2.69
N PHE A 10 -1.29 16.43 -2.34
CA PHE A 10 -0.48 15.74 -1.36
C PHE A 10 -0.45 16.59 -0.09
N HIS A 11 -0.85 15.98 1.02
CA HIS A 11 -0.92 16.62 2.33
C HIS A 11 0.36 16.30 3.10
N ILE A 12 0.99 17.36 3.63
CA ILE A 12 2.27 17.28 4.32
C ILE A 12 2.01 17.20 5.82
N CYS A 13 2.55 16.18 6.48
CA CYS A 13 2.58 16.08 7.93
C CYS A 13 3.89 16.73 8.43
N PRO A 14 3.84 17.93 9.05
CA PRO A 14 5.04 18.67 9.42
C PRO A 14 5.81 18.03 10.57
N ASP A 15 5.12 17.27 11.43
CA ASP A 15 5.71 16.61 12.60
C ASP A 15 6.36 15.28 12.24
N ASN A 16 5.89 14.63 11.16
CA ASN A 16 6.43 13.38 10.66
C ASN A 16 6.22 13.29 9.14
N GLU A 17 7.23 13.68 8.36
CA GLU A 17 7.14 13.65 6.89
C GLU A 17 6.79 12.26 6.34
N GLY A 18 7.14 11.19 7.06
CA GLY A 18 6.80 9.80 6.71
C GLY A 18 5.30 9.54 6.63
N GLU A 19 4.49 10.28 7.41
CA GLU A 19 3.03 10.18 7.45
C GLU A 19 2.33 11.07 6.41
N SER A 20 3.09 11.73 5.53
CA SER A 20 2.52 12.57 4.47
C SER A 20 1.84 11.69 3.40
N SER A 21 0.64 12.08 2.96
CA SER A 21 -0.23 11.19 2.19
C SER A 21 -1.09 11.93 1.17
N LEU A 22 -1.66 11.18 0.21
CA LEU A 22 -2.75 11.68 -0.63
C LEU A 22 -4.08 11.75 0.14
N LEU A 23 -4.10 11.22 1.36
CA LEU A 23 -5.20 11.28 2.29
C LEU A 23 -4.81 12.28 3.40
N GLY A 24 -5.51 13.39 3.50
CA GLY A 24 -5.26 14.36 4.56
C GLY A 24 -6.53 15.09 4.97
N ALA A 25 -6.49 15.69 6.16
CA ALA A 25 -7.56 16.55 6.64
C ALA A 25 -7.45 17.94 6.01
N ASP A 26 -8.59 18.59 5.82
CA ASP A 26 -8.65 19.97 5.33
C ASP A 26 -7.90 20.92 6.28
N GLY A 27 -7.11 21.84 5.71
CA GLY A 27 -6.47 22.94 6.44
C GLY A 27 -4.99 22.77 6.80
N GLY A 28 -4.38 21.62 6.48
CA GLY A 28 -2.92 21.41 6.60
C GLY A 28 -2.12 21.95 5.40
N GLU A 29 -0.78 21.98 5.52
CA GLU A 29 0.09 22.27 4.39
C GLU A 29 -0.09 21.21 3.30
N SER A 30 -0.22 21.65 2.05
CA SER A 30 -0.43 20.75 0.92
C SER A 30 0.14 21.32 -0.37
N CYS A 31 0.46 20.43 -1.30
CA CYS A 31 0.91 20.80 -2.62
C CYS A 31 0.30 19.88 -3.69
N GLN A 32 0.22 20.39 -4.93
CA GLN A 32 -0.20 19.57 -6.05
C GLN A 32 0.97 18.74 -6.56
N VAL A 33 0.78 17.42 -6.66
CA VAL A 33 1.78 16.48 -7.16
C VAL A 33 1.27 15.73 -8.38
N GLN A 34 2.21 15.26 -9.20
CA GLN A 34 1.90 14.28 -10.24
C GLN A 34 1.77 12.90 -9.60
N VAL A 35 0.74 12.17 -9.98
CA VAL A 35 0.51 10.78 -9.58
C VAL A 35 0.45 9.91 -10.82
N THR A 36 0.89 8.66 -10.68
CA THR A 36 0.75 7.61 -11.68
C THR A 36 0.12 6.39 -11.04
N CYS A 37 -0.60 5.60 -11.83
CA CYS A 37 -1.04 4.27 -11.44
C CYS A 37 -0.03 3.21 -11.90
N LEU A 38 0.00 2.05 -11.25
CA LEU A 38 0.98 1.01 -11.57
C LEU A 38 0.77 0.42 -12.98
N ASP A 39 -0.48 0.35 -13.46
CA ASP A 39 -0.80 -0.13 -14.80
C ASP A 39 -0.25 0.77 -15.91
N ASP A 40 -0.14 2.07 -15.65
CA ASP A 40 0.49 3.03 -16.56
C ASP A 40 2.01 3.00 -16.41
N LEU A 41 2.51 2.98 -15.17
CA LEU A 41 3.95 2.94 -14.89
C LEU A 41 4.62 1.71 -15.50
N PHE A 42 3.95 0.57 -15.45
CA PHE A 42 4.41 -0.70 -16.01
C PHE A 42 3.59 -1.13 -17.23
N ARG A 43 3.10 -0.14 -17.99
CA ARG A 43 2.42 -0.39 -19.27
C ARG A 43 3.29 -1.22 -20.19
N ASP A 44 4.56 -0.83 -20.28
CA ASP A 44 5.60 -1.63 -20.91
C ASP A 44 6.11 -2.64 -19.88
N ARG A 45 6.17 -3.89 -20.29
CA ARG A 45 6.57 -4.99 -19.41
C ARG A 45 7.97 -4.74 -18.86
N LEU A 46 8.17 -5.07 -17.58
CA LEU A 46 9.51 -5.05 -17.02
C LEU A 46 10.35 -6.14 -17.71
N PRO A 47 11.66 -5.93 -17.92
CA PRO A 47 12.53 -6.95 -18.53
C PRO A 47 12.52 -8.28 -17.78
N ALA A 48 12.26 -8.23 -16.48
CA ALA A 48 12.05 -9.38 -15.62
C ALA A 48 10.97 -9.08 -14.59
N ARG A 49 10.27 -10.14 -14.14
CA ARG A 49 9.30 -10.07 -13.06
C ARG A 49 9.98 -9.57 -11.76
N PRO A 50 9.42 -8.57 -11.06
CA PRO A 50 9.97 -8.11 -9.80
C PRO A 50 9.98 -9.19 -8.73
N ARG A 51 11.04 -9.24 -7.94
CA ARG A 51 11.14 -10.17 -6.80
C ARG A 51 10.41 -9.67 -5.57
N LEU A 52 10.31 -8.35 -5.39
CA LEU A 52 9.77 -7.71 -4.21
C LEU A 52 9.15 -6.36 -4.55
N LEU A 53 8.01 -6.05 -3.95
CA LEU A 53 7.43 -4.72 -3.87
C LEU A 53 7.31 -4.31 -2.40
N LYS A 54 7.83 -3.14 -2.03
CA LYS A 54 7.47 -2.46 -0.78
C LYS A 54 6.30 -1.51 -1.07
N MET A 55 5.28 -1.55 -0.23
CA MET A 55 4.16 -0.61 -0.27
C MET A 55 3.92 -0.07 1.14
N ASP A 56 3.98 1.24 1.25
CA ASP A 56 3.95 2.02 2.48
C ASP A 56 3.52 3.41 2.02
N ALA A 57 2.21 3.64 2.07
CA ALA A 57 1.55 4.74 1.40
C ALA A 57 0.44 5.37 2.27
N GLU A 58 0.53 5.16 3.59
CA GLU A 58 -0.27 5.87 4.59
C GLU A 58 -1.77 5.89 4.27
N GLY A 59 -2.34 4.70 4.00
CA GLY A 59 -3.76 4.47 3.74
C GLY A 59 -4.16 4.48 2.26
N VAL A 60 -3.26 4.86 1.36
CA VAL A 60 -3.52 4.94 -0.10
C VAL A 60 -3.42 3.56 -0.77
N GLU A 61 -3.01 2.52 -0.04
CA GLU A 61 -2.79 1.17 -0.58
C GLU A 61 -3.95 0.65 -1.44
N PRO A 62 -5.23 0.73 -1.04
CA PRO A 62 -6.35 0.25 -1.87
C PRO A 62 -6.44 0.97 -3.21
N ALA A 63 -6.12 2.27 -3.28
CA ALA A 63 -6.09 3.02 -4.54
C ALA A 63 -4.94 2.53 -5.44
N ILE A 64 -3.75 2.31 -4.87
CA ILE A 64 -2.58 1.78 -5.60
C ILE A 64 -2.91 0.40 -6.19
N LEU A 65 -3.52 -0.48 -5.41
CA LEU A 65 -3.91 -1.83 -5.85
C LEU A 65 -4.94 -1.78 -6.98
N ARG A 66 -5.94 -0.89 -6.90
CA ARG A 66 -6.91 -0.67 -7.98
C ARG A 66 -6.24 -0.18 -9.26
N GLY A 67 -5.33 0.79 -9.15
CA GLY A 67 -4.58 1.33 -10.28
C GLY A 67 -3.50 0.42 -10.84
N GLY A 68 -3.24 -0.72 -10.19
CA GLY A 68 -2.26 -1.73 -10.61
C GLY A 68 -2.86 -3.09 -10.94
N ARG A 69 -4.18 -3.18 -11.05
CA ARG A 69 -4.87 -4.47 -11.13
C ARG A 69 -4.36 -5.32 -12.29
N ARG A 70 -4.21 -4.72 -13.48
CA ARG A 70 -3.73 -5.43 -14.67
C ARG A 70 -2.28 -5.86 -14.50
N TRP A 71 -1.42 -4.98 -13.98
CA TRP A 71 -0.02 -5.28 -13.75
C TRP A 71 0.17 -6.41 -12.74
N PHE A 72 -0.60 -6.42 -11.63
CA PHE A 72 -0.58 -7.51 -10.67
C PHE A 72 -1.03 -8.85 -11.28
N ASP A 73 -2.02 -8.82 -12.17
CA ASP A 73 -2.54 -10.02 -12.85
C ASP A 73 -1.55 -10.59 -13.89
N GLU A 74 -0.74 -9.73 -14.54
CA GLU A 74 0.19 -10.15 -15.59
C GLU A 74 1.63 -10.40 -15.10
N GLN A 75 2.13 -9.56 -14.19
CA GLN A 75 3.55 -9.46 -13.83
C GLN A 75 3.79 -9.09 -12.36
N GLY A 76 2.79 -9.23 -11.49
CA GLY A 76 2.90 -8.89 -10.07
C GLY A 76 4.14 -9.52 -9.42
N PRO A 77 4.72 -8.91 -8.37
CA PRO A 77 5.98 -9.34 -7.78
C PRO A 77 5.94 -10.77 -7.20
N ASP A 78 7.08 -11.37 -6.88
CA ASP A 78 7.08 -12.65 -6.13
C ASP A 78 6.68 -12.45 -4.65
N MET A 79 6.96 -11.27 -4.09
CA MET A 79 6.69 -10.91 -2.68
C MET A 79 6.23 -9.46 -2.56
N VAL A 80 5.35 -9.19 -1.59
CA VAL A 80 4.96 -7.82 -1.21
C VAL A 80 5.18 -7.65 0.30
N ILE A 81 5.84 -6.55 0.67
CA ILE A 81 5.84 -6.04 2.04
C ILE A 81 4.95 -4.82 2.04
N CYS A 82 3.80 -4.93 2.70
CA CYS A 82 2.80 -3.88 2.78
C CYS A 82 2.70 -3.42 4.23
N GLU A 83 2.90 -2.13 4.47
CA GLU A 83 2.50 -1.54 5.74
C GLU A 83 0.96 -1.53 5.83
N ILE A 84 0.44 -1.79 7.02
CA ILE A 84 -0.99 -1.70 7.31
C ILE A 84 -1.18 -0.66 8.41
N ASN A 85 -1.35 0.60 8.00
CA ASN A 85 -1.78 1.67 8.89
C ASN A 85 -3.32 1.64 9.02
N ARG A 86 -3.85 0.90 10.00
CA ARG A 86 -5.30 0.74 10.20
C ARG A 86 -6.04 2.06 10.42
N GLY A 87 -5.40 3.04 11.09
CA GLY A 87 -5.99 4.36 11.33
C GLY A 87 -6.16 5.14 10.03
N ALA A 88 -5.12 5.18 9.19
CA ALA A 88 -5.17 5.82 7.89
C ALA A 88 -6.17 5.13 6.95
N LEU A 89 -6.17 3.80 6.89
CA LEU A 89 -7.13 3.02 6.10
C LEU A 89 -8.58 3.32 6.50
N ALA A 90 -8.88 3.31 7.80
CA ALA A 90 -10.22 3.62 8.29
C ALA A 90 -10.65 5.04 7.92
N SER A 91 -9.73 6.01 7.99
CA SER A 91 -9.97 7.40 7.60
C SER A 91 -10.24 7.54 6.09
N ALA A 92 -9.69 6.63 5.28
CA ALA A 92 -9.95 6.50 3.84
C ALA A 92 -11.24 5.72 3.51
N GLY A 93 -11.97 5.21 4.50
CA GLY A 93 -13.13 4.34 4.31
C GLY A 93 -12.78 2.92 3.85
N ALA A 94 -11.53 2.49 4.05
CA ALA A 94 -11.03 1.17 3.70
C ALA A 94 -10.62 0.36 4.94
N GLY A 95 -10.36 -0.93 4.75
CA GLY A 95 -9.88 -1.82 5.80
C GLY A 95 -8.80 -2.76 5.31
N GLU A 96 -7.99 -3.30 6.22
CA GLU A 96 -6.88 -4.19 5.86
C GLU A 96 -7.33 -5.46 5.11
N MET A 97 -8.58 -5.88 5.30
CA MET A 97 -9.13 -7.04 4.59
C MET A 97 -9.23 -6.82 3.08
N GLU A 98 -9.48 -5.60 2.61
CA GLU A 98 -9.51 -5.31 1.17
C GLU A 98 -8.14 -5.58 0.51
N ILE A 99 -7.07 -5.19 1.21
CA ILE A 99 -5.68 -5.43 0.76
C ILE A 99 -5.38 -6.94 0.79
N ARG A 100 -5.74 -7.62 1.89
CA ARG A 100 -5.51 -9.06 2.04
C ARG A 100 -6.26 -9.87 0.98
N ASP A 101 -7.52 -9.54 0.73
CA ASP A 101 -8.37 -10.22 -0.25
C ASP A 101 -7.86 -9.98 -1.68
N PHE A 102 -7.38 -8.77 -2.00
CA PHE A 102 -6.76 -8.48 -3.29
C PHE A 102 -5.57 -9.40 -3.57
N PHE A 103 -4.71 -9.62 -2.57
CA PHE A 103 -3.54 -10.49 -2.69
C PHE A 103 -3.90 -11.97 -2.63
N ALA A 104 -4.85 -12.36 -1.78
CA ALA A 104 -5.32 -13.74 -1.69
C ALA A 104 -5.95 -14.21 -3.01
N ALA A 105 -6.73 -13.35 -3.68
CA ALA A 105 -7.30 -13.62 -5.01
C ALA A 105 -6.24 -13.88 -6.09
N ARG A 106 -4.97 -13.53 -5.85
CA ARG A 106 -3.82 -13.72 -6.74
C ARG A 106 -2.84 -14.78 -6.24
N GLY A 107 -3.24 -15.58 -5.25
CA GLY A 107 -2.45 -16.69 -4.74
C GLY A 107 -1.32 -16.31 -3.76
N TYR A 108 -1.27 -15.04 -3.33
CA TYR A 108 -0.35 -14.66 -2.25
C TYR A 108 -0.87 -15.17 -0.91
N ARG A 109 0.07 -15.46 -0.01
CA ARG A 109 -0.23 -15.77 1.40
C ARG A 109 0.25 -14.61 2.26
N ALA A 110 -0.62 -14.10 3.12
CA ALA A 110 -0.29 -13.01 4.01
C ALA A 110 0.38 -13.53 5.29
N ALA A 111 1.40 -12.81 5.73
CA ALA A 111 1.99 -12.99 7.04
C ALA A 111 2.33 -11.64 7.67
N LEU A 112 2.32 -11.58 8.99
CA LEU A 112 2.68 -10.38 9.74
C LEU A 112 4.17 -10.41 10.10
N ILE A 113 4.86 -9.29 9.86
CA ILE A 113 6.21 -9.05 10.37
C ILE A 113 6.05 -8.41 11.74
N ALA A 114 6.33 -9.19 12.79
CA ALA A 114 6.24 -8.75 14.17
C ALA A 114 7.62 -8.38 14.72
N ILE A 115 7.74 -7.23 15.40
CA ILE A 115 8.93 -6.90 16.19
C ILE A 115 8.80 -7.61 17.55
N PRO A 116 9.77 -8.44 17.97
CA PRO A 116 9.72 -9.11 19.26
C PRO A 116 9.52 -8.11 20.40
N GLY A 117 8.55 -8.40 21.28
CA GLY A 117 8.25 -7.55 22.45
C GLY A 117 7.31 -6.38 22.18
N ALA A 118 6.82 -6.18 20.96
CA ALA A 118 5.76 -5.21 20.68
C ALA A 118 4.45 -5.65 21.39
N PRO A 119 3.94 -4.88 22.37
CA PRO A 119 2.70 -5.23 23.06
C PRO A 119 1.49 -5.07 22.13
N GLY A 120 0.46 -5.90 22.32
CA GLY A 120 -0.84 -5.70 21.68
C GLY A 120 -0.96 -6.14 20.22
N LEU A 121 -0.15 -7.11 19.78
CA LEU A 121 -0.18 -7.59 18.40
C LEU A 121 -1.49 -8.33 18.08
N ASP A 122 -2.48 -7.61 17.56
CA ASP A 122 -3.67 -8.19 16.93
C ASP A 122 -3.34 -8.63 15.50
N LEU A 123 -3.19 -9.95 15.34
CA LEU A 123 -2.80 -10.57 14.08
C LEU A 123 -3.80 -10.38 12.95
N GLY A 124 -5.04 -9.96 13.23
CA GLY A 124 -6.08 -9.81 12.21
C GLY A 124 -6.30 -11.09 11.40
N GLY A 125 -6.13 -12.25 12.03
CA GLY A 125 -6.20 -13.57 11.38
C GLY A 125 -4.96 -13.99 10.56
N GLY A 126 -3.89 -13.20 10.55
CA GLY A 126 -2.64 -13.53 9.85
C GLY A 126 -1.73 -14.49 10.62
N ASN A 127 -1.00 -15.36 9.90
CA ASN A 127 0.13 -16.10 10.47
C ASN A 127 1.32 -15.14 10.64
N TYR A 128 2.16 -15.32 11.66
CA TYR A 128 3.39 -14.56 11.81
C TYR A 128 4.61 -15.47 11.61
N TYR A 129 5.67 -14.92 11.01
CA TYR A 129 6.96 -15.59 10.98
C TYR A 129 7.84 -15.02 12.09
N ARG A 130 8.24 -15.87 13.04
CA ARG A 130 9.34 -15.58 13.95
C ARG A 130 10.62 -15.86 13.18
N TYR A 131 11.42 -14.82 12.89
CA TYR A 131 12.76 -15.06 12.36
C TYR A 131 13.55 -15.88 13.39
N LEU A 132 14.27 -16.89 12.88
CA LEU A 132 15.16 -17.79 13.62
C LEU A 132 16.30 -17.03 14.30
#